data_AF-A0A257GWI9-F1
#
_entry.id   AF-A0A257GWI9-F1
#
_cell.length_a   1.000
_cell.length_b   1.000
_cell.length_c   1.000
_cell.angle_alpha   90.00
_cell.angle_beta   90.00
_cell.angle_gamma   90.00
#
_symmetry.space_group_name_H-M   'P 1'
#
loop_
_entity.id
_entity.type
_entity.pdbx_description
1 polymer ?
#
loop_
_entity_poly.entity_id
_entity_poly.type
_entity_poly.pdbx_seq_one_letter_code
_entity_poly.pdbx_strand_id
1 'polypeptide(L)'
;MAVIEQFVAETGKTKGVNQIVGRIAPAGKVLLVDAPFALGTARAARNIERVYLQEAAKLNPVDLAKYKKIIVSTKALEAIIARVNGGKN
;
A
#
# COMPACT_ATOMS: atom_id res chain seq x y z
N MET A 1 7.76 -7.17 5.68
CA MET A 1 6.90 -6.83 4.53
C MET A 1 5.69 -7.75 4.57
N ALA A 2 4.52 -7.28 4.16
CA ALA A 2 3.31 -8.11 4.07
C ALA A 2 2.64 -7.92 2.71
N VAL A 3 2.01 -8.96 2.20
CA VAL A 3 1.24 -8.94 0.94
C VAL A 3 -0.22 -9.22 1.27
N ILE A 4 -1.11 -8.45 0.65
CA ILE A 4 -2.57 -8.65 0.78
C ILE A 4 -3.20 -8.72 -0.62
N GLU A 5 -4.34 -9.37 -0.75
CA GLU A 5 -5.04 -9.44 -2.04
C GLU A 5 -5.50 -8.05 -2.50
N GLN A 6 -6.19 -7.30 -1.64
CA GLN A 6 -6.71 -5.99 -1.98
C GLN A 6 -6.99 -5.13 -0.74
N PHE A 7 -6.80 -3.82 -0.88
CA PHE A 7 -7.26 -2.84 0.11
C PHE A 7 -8.74 -2.50 -0.12
N VAL A 8 -9.66 -3.40 0.26
CA VAL A 8 -11.11 -3.12 0.22
C VAL A 8 -11.64 -2.90 1.63
N ALA A 9 -12.07 -1.68 1.91
CA ALA A 9 -12.99 -1.42 3.00
C ALA A 9 -14.36 -1.17 2.36
N GLU A 10 -15.31 -2.09 2.51
CA GLU A 10 -16.66 -2.04 1.88
C GLU A 10 -17.36 -0.70 2.09
N THR A 11 -17.10 -0.02 3.21
CA THR A 11 -17.71 1.26 3.54
C THR A 11 -16.88 2.48 3.13
N GLY A 12 -15.67 2.31 2.58
CA GLY A 12 -14.73 3.41 2.30
C GLY A 12 -14.40 4.28 3.52
N LYS A 13 -14.52 3.73 4.74
CA LYS A 13 -14.32 4.46 6.00
C LYS A 13 -12.94 4.21 6.57
N THR A 14 -12.35 5.25 7.16
CA THR A 14 -11.05 5.21 7.86
C THR A 14 -10.98 4.06 8.89
N LYS A 15 -12.07 3.78 9.61
CA LYS A 15 -12.12 2.70 10.62
C LYS A 15 -11.84 1.33 10.01
N GLY A 16 -12.44 1.01 8.87
CA GLY A 16 -12.25 -0.27 8.18
C GLY A 16 -10.81 -0.44 7.71
N VAL A 17 -10.27 0.60 7.05
CA VAL A 17 -8.86 0.61 6.61
C VAL A 17 -7.91 0.49 7.80
N ASN A 18 -8.15 1.21 8.90
CA ASN A 18 -7.31 1.15 10.09
C ASN A 18 -7.34 -0.23 10.77
N GLN A 19 -8.48 -0.94 10.71
CA GLN A 19 -8.56 -2.32 11.23
C GLN A 19 -7.70 -3.27 10.40
N ILE A 20 -7.76 -3.18 9.05
CA ILE A 20 -6.93 -3.99 8.15
C ILE A 20 -5.44 -3.70 8.40
N VAL A 21 -5.06 -2.42 8.39
CA VAL A 21 -3.66 -2.00 8.64
C VAL A 21 -3.22 -2.41 10.05
N GLY A 22 -4.06 -2.26 11.06
CA GLY A 22 -3.77 -2.59 12.45
C GLY A 22 -3.53 -4.08 12.69
N ARG A 23 -4.22 -4.97 11.96
CA ARG A 23 -3.99 -6.43 12.04
C ARG A 23 -2.61 -6.83 11.51
N ILE A 24 -2.08 -6.10 10.53
CA ILE A 24 -0.81 -6.43 9.87
C ILE A 24 0.37 -5.67 10.51
N ALA A 25 0.15 -4.39 10.81
CA ALA A 25 1.12 -3.48 11.35
C ALA A 25 0.46 -2.66 12.48
N PRO A 26 0.47 -3.15 13.73
CA PRO A 26 -0.22 -2.51 14.84
C PRO A 26 0.37 -1.15 15.21
N ALA A 27 1.68 -0.93 14.98
CA ALA A 27 2.37 0.30 15.32
C ALA A 27 3.37 0.74 14.23
N GLY A 28 3.79 2.00 14.31
CA GLY A 28 4.78 2.60 13.41
C GLY A 28 4.19 3.15 12.11
N LYS A 29 5.06 3.82 11.33
CA LYS A 29 4.76 4.35 10.00
C LYS A 29 4.68 3.21 8.99
N VAL A 30 3.60 3.17 8.22
CA VAL A 30 3.30 2.10 7.27
C VAL A 30 3.15 2.70 5.87
N LEU A 31 3.85 2.11 4.90
CA LEU A 31 3.63 2.38 3.48
C LEU A 31 2.67 1.33 2.92
N LEU A 32 1.59 1.79 2.29
CA LEU A 32 0.69 0.96 1.52
C LEU A 32 1.00 1.15 0.04
N VAL A 33 1.17 0.05 -0.68
CA VAL A 33 1.48 0.05 -2.11
C VAL A 33 0.38 -0.69 -2.87
N ASP A 34 -0.27 -0.01 -3.82
CA ASP A 34 -1.35 -0.57 -4.65
C ASP A 34 -1.24 -0.11 -6.12
N ALA A 35 -2.01 -0.72 -7.01
CA ALA A 35 -1.99 -0.46 -8.45
C ALA A 35 -3.36 -0.70 -9.12
N PRO A 36 -4.24 0.31 -9.21
CA PRO A 36 -4.32 1.55 -8.44
C PRO A 36 -5.19 1.39 -7.18
N PHE A 37 -5.12 2.36 -6.26
CA PHE A 37 -6.05 2.39 -5.13
C PHE A 37 -7.47 2.76 -5.57
N ALA A 38 -8.48 2.10 -5.01
CA ALA A 38 -9.86 2.57 -5.09
C ALA A 38 -9.99 3.95 -4.39
N LEU A 39 -10.72 4.89 -5.00
CA LEU A 39 -10.80 6.29 -4.54
C LEU A 39 -11.24 6.40 -3.07
N GLY A 40 -12.24 5.62 -2.67
CA GLY A 40 -12.73 5.57 -1.28
C GLY A 40 -11.66 5.07 -0.31
N THR A 41 -10.94 4.00 -0.68
CA THR A 41 -9.84 3.47 0.13
C THR A 41 -8.68 4.44 0.24
N ALA A 42 -8.29 5.11 -0.85
CA ALA A 42 -7.23 6.11 -0.84
C ALA A 42 -7.58 7.28 0.10
N ARG A 43 -8.82 7.77 0.04
CA ARG A 43 -9.30 8.85 0.93
C ARG A 43 -9.30 8.41 2.40
N ALA A 44 -9.83 7.22 2.68
CA ALA A 44 -9.85 6.66 4.03
C ALA A 44 -8.45 6.43 4.60
N ALA A 45 -7.52 5.92 3.79
CA ALA A 45 -6.15 5.63 4.21
C ALA A 45 -5.34 6.91 4.50
N ARG A 46 -5.51 7.99 3.71
CA ARG A 46 -4.85 9.29 3.96
C ARG A 46 -5.22 9.93 5.29
N ASN A 47 -6.41 9.60 5.82
CA ASN A 47 -6.87 10.14 7.09
C ASN A 47 -6.22 9.45 8.31
N ILE A 48 -5.36 8.44 8.09
CA ILE A 48 -4.63 7.76 9.15
C ILE A 48 -3.21 8.33 9.17
N GLU A 49 -2.85 9.08 10.21
CA GLU A 49 -1.59 9.83 10.30
C GLU A 49 -0.32 8.99 10.05
N ARG A 50 -0.32 7.73 10.49
CA ARG A 50 0.82 6.82 10.35
C ARG A 50 0.86 6.07 9.01
N VAL A 51 -0.13 6.28 8.13
CA VAL A 51 -0.27 5.56 6.85
C VAL A 51 0.12 6.48 5.69
N TYR A 52 0.98 5.95 4.83
CA TYR A 52 1.42 6.59 3.61
C TYR A 52 1.01 5.72 2.44
N LEU A 53 0.60 6.36 1.34
CA LEU A 53 0.15 5.68 0.14
C LEU A 53 1.18 5.88 -0.97
N GLN A 54 1.47 4.83 -1.70
CA GLN A 54 2.26 4.92 -2.92
C GLN A 54 1.68 4.01 -3.99
N GLU A 55 1.57 4.52 -5.21
CA GLU A 55 1.21 3.68 -6.35
C GLU A 55 2.45 2.92 -6.83
N ALA A 56 2.27 1.66 -7.22
CA ALA A 56 3.37 0.83 -7.73
C ALA A 56 4.14 1.50 -8.89
N ALA A 57 3.43 2.25 -9.74
CA ALA A 57 4.02 3.00 -10.86
C ALA A 57 4.99 4.12 -10.41
N LYS A 58 4.77 4.71 -9.23
CA LYS A 58 5.58 5.82 -8.69
C LYS A 58 6.57 5.35 -7.63
N LEU A 59 6.59 4.05 -7.32
CA LEU A 59 7.43 3.51 -6.27
C LEU A 59 8.91 3.74 -6.58
N ASN A 60 9.61 4.37 -5.64
CA ASN A 60 11.04 4.64 -5.70
C ASN A 60 11.79 3.93 -4.57
N PRO A 61 13.09 3.59 -4.76
CA PRO A 61 13.90 2.93 -3.73
C PRO A 61 14.01 3.71 -2.41
N VAL A 62 13.95 5.05 -2.49
CA VAL A 62 13.98 5.93 -1.31
C VAL A 62 12.75 5.70 -0.42
N ASP A 63 11.58 5.49 -1.01
CA ASP A 63 10.36 5.20 -0.26
C ASP A 63 10.46 3.85 0.45
N LEU A 64 11.04 2.85 -0.21
CA LEU A 64 11.28 1.53 0.39
C LEU A 64 12.24 1.61 1.58
N ALA A 65 13.28 2.45 1.51
CA ALA A 65 14.23 2.63 2.59
C ALA A 65 13.65 3.44 3.78
N LYS A 66 12.74 4.38 3.52
CA LYS A 66 12.16 5.27 4.53
C LYS A 66 11.18 4.57 5.47
N TYR A 67 10.45 3.56 4.98
CA TYR A 67 9.40 2.91 5.77
C TYR A 67 9.79 1.48 6.17
N LYS A 68 9.86 1.24 7.48
CA LYS A 68 10.15 -0.11 8.04
C LYS A 68 9.03 -1.12 7.80
N LYS A 69 7.78 -0.67 7.60
CA LYS A 69 6.62 -1.52 7.37
C LYS A 69 5.97 -1.16 6.04
N ILE A 70 5.91 -2.13 5.15
CA ILE A 70 5.37 -1.99 3.80
C ILE A 70 4.34 -3.10 3.60
N ILE A 71 3.14 -2.71 3.20
CA ILE A 71 2.03 -3.60 2.84
C ILE A 71 1.76 -3.39 1.36
N VAL A 72 1.85 -4.46 0.59
CA VAL A 72 1.75 -4.42 -0.88
C VAL A 72 0.51 -5.22 -1.30
N SER A 73 -0.29 -4.70 -2.23
CA SER A 73 -1.35 -5.50 -2.83
C SER A 73 -0.77 -6.51 -3.83
N THR A 74 -1.46 -7.63 -4.07
CA THR A 74 -1.03 -8.62 -5.08
C THR A 74 -0.86 -7.96 -6.45
N LYS A 75 -1.80 -7.08 -6.84
CA LYS A 75 -1.72 -6.31 -8.10
C LYS A 75 -0.49 -5.40 -8.16
N ALA A 76 -0.16 -4.73 -7.05
CA ALA A 76 1.05 -3.91 -7.00
C ALA A 76 2.31 -4.76 -7.07
N LEU A 77 2.33 -5.93 -6.41
CA LEU A 77 3.47 -6.83 -6.47
C LEU A 77 3.71 -7.32 -7.91
N GLU A 78 2.66 -7.74 -8.60
CA GLU A 78 2.73 -8.13 -10.02
C GLU A 78 3.24 -6.97 -10.89
N ALA A 79 2.71 -5.76 -10.70
CA ALA A 79 3.15 -4.58 -11.44
C ALA A 79 4.63 -4.24 -11.18
N ILE A 80 5.11 -4.39 -9.94
CA ILE A 80 6.52 -4.19 -9.58
C ILE A 80 7.40 -5.25 -10.23
N ILE A 81 7.01 -6.52 -10.15
CA ILE A 81 7.74 -7.65 -10.77
C ILE A 81 7.81 -7.45 -12.29
N ALA A 82 6.68 -7.12 -12.93
CA ALA A 82 6.63 -6.85 -14.36
C ALA A 82 7.54 -5.67 -14.75
N ARG A 83 7.63 -4.63 -13.92
CA ARG A 83 8.54 -3.50 -14.14
C ARG A 83 10.01 -3.89 -13.97
N VAL A 84 10.34 -4.69 -12.97
CA VAL A 84 11.72 -5.13 -12.69
C VAL A 84 12.18 -6.13 -13.77
N ASN A 85 11.31 -7.05 -14.19
CA ASN A 85 11.60 -8.03 -15.23
C ASN A 85 11.51 -7.43 -16.64
N GLY A 86 10.67 -6.41 -16.83
CA GLY A 86 10.50 -5.66 -18.07
C GLY A 86 11.57 -4.60 -18.31
N GLY A 87 12.59 -4.51 -17.46
CA GLY A 87 13.81 -3.74 -17.67
C GLY A 87 14.73 -4.28 -18.77
N LYS A 88 14.17 -4.81 -19.87
CA LYS A 88 14.88 -4.89 -21.14
C LYS A 88 14.69 -3.54 -21.81
N ASN A 89 15.72 -2.69 -21.66
CA ASN A 89 15.95 -1.56 -22.57
C ASN A 89 15.95 -2.04 -24.02
#